data_AF-A0A059C7L7-F1
#
_entry.id   AF-A0A059C7L7-F1
#
_cell.length_a   1.000
_cell.length_b   1.000
_cell.length_c   1.000
_cell.angle_alpha   90.00
_cell.angle_beta   90.00
_cell.angle_gamma   90.00
#
_symmetry.space_group_name_H-M   'P 1'
#
loop_
_entity.id
_entity.type
_entity.pdbx_description
1 polymer ?
#
loop_
_entity_poly.entity_id
_entity_poly.type
_entity_poly.pdbx_seq_one_letter_code
_entity_poly.pdbx_strand_id
1 'polypeptide(L)'
;MEEKRKFWQQEGDLQGFRQAFVVSEEQKLDWGDLFYVVSLPRHLRKPHLFPMLPSPFRDVLDKYSTELQDLAMKILLLMAKALKMDTKEMIELFDEGLQGIRMNYYPPCP
;
A
#
# COMPACT_ATOMS: atom_id res chain seq x y z
N MET A 1 -6.84 10.60 17.35
CA MET A 1 -7.49 10.89 16.06
C MET A 1 -6.98 12.17 15.41
N GLU A 2 -6.75 13.25 16.17
CA GLU A 2 -6.26 14.54 15.63
C GLU A 2 -5.01 14.42 14.76
N GLU A 3 -3.97 13.72 15.23
CA GLU A 3 -2.73 13.53 14.46
C GLU A 3 -2.95 12.77 13.13
N LYS A 4 -3.91 11.84 13.10
CA LYS A 4 -4.22 11.06 11.89
C LYS A 4 -5.02 11.87 10.85
N ARG A 5 -5.68 12.95 11.25
CA ARG A 5 -6.46 13.82 10.33
C ARG A 5 -5.58 14.48 9.27
N LYS A 6 -4.30 14.71 9.59
CA LYS A 6 -3.29 15.25 8.66
C LYS A 6 -3.12 14.38 7.41
N PHE A 7 -3.48 13.10 7.52
CA PHE A 7 -3.34 12.13 6.45
C PHE A 7 -4.68 11.64 5.90
N TRP A 8 -5.79 12.33 6.17
CA TRP A 8 -7.08 11.94 5.60
C TRP A 8 -7.05 11.92 4.08
N GLN A 9 -7.73 10.92 3.52
CA GLN A 9 -7.98 10.85 2.09
C GLN A 9 -8.65 12.13 1.61
N GLN A 10 -8.17 12.66 0.48
CA GLN A 10 -8.76 13.80 -0.21
C GLN A 10 -9.78 13.30 -1.23
N GLU A 11 -10.71 14.16 -1.67
CA GLU A 11 -11.68 13.80 -2.69
C GLU A 11 -10.97 13.37 -3.98
N GLY A 12 -11.31 12.18 -4.49
CA GLY A 12 -10.64 11.58 -5.65
C GLY A 12 -9.27 10.95 -5.38
N ASP A 13 -8.75 10.99 -4.15
CA ASP A 13 -7.50 10.29 -3.77
C ASP A 13 -7.78 9.10 -2.85
N LEU A 14 -7.25 7.93 -3.25
CA LEU A 14 -7.40 6.68 -2.51
C LEU A 14 -6.38 6.55 -1.38
N GLN A 15 -5.33 7.37 -1.36
CA GLN A 15 -4.25 7.29 -0.37
C GLN A 15 -4.56 8.14 0.87
N GLY A 16 -4.17 7.63 2.03
CA GLY A 16 -4.38 8.27 3.33
C GLY A 16 -5.12 7.38 4.34
N PHE A 17 -5.53 8.01 5.43
CA PHE A 17 -6.23 7.42 6.57
C PHE A 17 -7.73 7.63 6.46
N ARG A 18 -8.49 6.55 6.19
CA ARG A 18 -9.95 6.40 6.38
C ARG A 18 -10.37 5.02 5.89
N GLN A 19 -11.51 4.53 6.36
CA GLN A 19 -12.17 3.37 5.78
C GLN A 19 -12.64 3.65 4.33
N ALA A 20 -12.68 2.60 3.51
CA ALA A 20 -13.15 2.64 2.13
C ALA A 20 -14.52 3.34 1.97
N PHE A 21 -14.75 3.90 0.78
CA PHE A 21 -15.94 4.70 0.45
C PHE A 21 -17.25 4.02 0.84
N VAL A 22 -18.15 4.80 1.46
CA VAL A 22 -19.57 4.47 1.54
C VAL A 22 -20.17 4.78 0.17
N VAL A 23 -20.47 3.74 -0.60
CA VAL A 23 -21.04 3.81 -1.95
C VAL A 23 -22.57 3.68 -1.96
N SER A 24 -23.17 3.14 -0.90
CA SER A 24 -24.62 3.06 -0.72
C SER A 24 -25.01 2.99 0.76
N GLU A 25 -26.29 3.22 1.06
CA GLU A 25 -26.81 3.14 2.44
C GLU A 25 -26.83 1.70 2.97
N GLU A 26 -27.04 0.71 2.10
CA GLU A 26 -27.08 -0.71 2.43
C GLU A 26 -25.70 -1.35 2.53
N GLN A 27 -24.63 -0.58 2.30
CA GLN A 27 -23.28 -1.10 2.33
C GLN A 27 -22.91 -1.55 3.73
N LYS A 28 -22.51 -2.82 3.84
CA LYS A 28 -21.87 -3.35 5.04
C LYS A 28 -20.42 -2.88 5.07
N LEU A 29 -20.05 -2.23 6.16
CA LEU A 29 -18.69 -1.75 6.38
C LEU A 29 -17.91 -2.74 7.24
N ASP A 30 -16.62 -2.88 6.94
CA ASP A 30 -15.70 -3.66 7.76
C ASP A 30 -15.56 -3.03 9.16
N TRP A 31 -15.24 -3.84 10.17
CA TRP A 31 -14.94 -3.29 11.50
C TRP A 31 -13.45 -2.94 11.62
N GLY A 32 -13.00 -1.90 10.92
CA GLY A 32 -11.59 -1.49 10.98
C GLY A 32 -11.26 -0.18 10.26
N ASP A 33 -10.20 0.46 10.75
CA ASP A 33 -9.56 1.61 10.10
C ASP A 33 -8.52 1.15 9.07
N LEU A 34 -8.32 1.98 8.06
CA LEU A 34 -7.37 1.74 6.98
C LEU A 34 -6.47 2.95 6.77
N PHE A 35 -5.18 2.67 6.57
CA PHE A 35 -4.22 3.61 6.00
C PHE A 35 -3.61 3.01 4.73
N TYR A 36 -3.76 3.67 3.59
CA TYR A 36 -3.20 3.21 2.31
C TYR A 36 -2.22 4.24 1.75
N VAL A 37 -1.07 3.77 1.26
CA VAL A 37 -0.07 4.62 0.59
C VAL A 37 0.60 3.86 -0.54
N VAL A 38 0.83 4.56 -1.66
CA VAL A 38 1.70 4.06 -2.72
C VAL A 38 3.15 4.24 -2.26
N SER A 39 3.88 3.14 -2.25
CA SER A 39 5.25 3.05 -1.77
C SER A 39 6.27 2.91 -2.92
N LEU A 40 5.89 2.29 -4.03
CA LEU A 40 6.70 2.24 -5.25
C LEU A 40 5.84 2.37 -6.52
N PRO A 41 6.42 2.85 -7.63
CA PRO A 41 7.74 3.50 -7.71
C PRO A 41 7.77 4.84 -6.96
N ARG A 42 8.97 5.26 -6.52
CA ARG A 42 9.14 6.41 -5.61
C ARG A 42 8.54 7.72 -6.15
N HIS A 43 8.54 7.91 -7.47
CA HIS A 43 7.99 9.11 -8.11
C HIS A 43 6.45 9.19 -8.05
N LEU A 44 5.75 8.09 -7.75
CA LEU A 44 4.30 8.08 -7.55
C LEU A 44 3.89 8.31 -6.09
N ARG A 45 4.86 8.44 -5.16
CA ARG A 45 4.58 8.76 -3.76
C ARG A 45 3.97 10.16 -3.66
N LYS A 46 2.84 10.27 -2.97
CA LYS A 46 2.18 11.56 -2.76
C LYS A 46 3.03 12.47 -1.88
N PRO A 47 3.42 13.68 -2.34
CA PRO A 47 4.29 14.58 -1.57
C PRO A 47 3.71 15.02 -0.22
N HIS A 48 2.39 15.02 -0.09
CA HIS A 48 1.70 15.41 1.14
C HIS A 48 1.42 14.24 2.10
N LEU A 49 1.73 12.99 1.71
CA LEU A 49 1.52 11.81 2.55
C LEU A 49 2.85 11.21 3.01
N PHE A 50 3.62 10.61 2.09
CA PHE A 50 4.79 9.82 2.46
C PHE A 50 5.89 10.65 3.16
N PRO A 51 6.27 11.85 2.67
CA PRO A 51 7.26 12.69 3.35
C PRO A 51 6.82 13.20 4.73
N MET A 52 5.49 13.35 4.93
CA MET A 52 4.88 13.84 6.16
C MET A 52 4.72 12.76 7.24
N LEU A 53 4.97 11.49 6.90
CA LEU A 53 4.97 10.42 7.88
C LEU A 53 6.05 10.68 8.94
N PRO A 54 5.75 10.49 10.24
CA PRO A 54 6.71 10.75 11.30
C PRO A 54 7.92 9.81 11.20
N SER A 55 9.10 10.30 11.57
CA SER A 55 10.25 9.44 11.86
C SER A 55 10.05 8.81 13.25
N PRO A 56 10.41 7.53 13.48
CA PRO A 56 11.14 6.62 12.59
C PRO A 56 10.27 5.86 11.56
N PHE A 57 8.94 6.02 11.65
CA PHE A 57 8.00 5.21 10.88
C PHE A 57 8.21 5.30 9.36
N ARG A 58 8.43 6.50 8.82
CA ARG A 58 8.73 6.70 7.40
C ARG A 58 9.95 5.90 6.93
N ASP A 59 11.03 5.93 7.71
CA ASP A 59 12.31 5.35 7.33
C ASP A 59 12.24 3.81 7.39
N VAL A 60 11.52 3.29 8.39
CA VAL A 60 11.18 1.86 8.49
C VAL A 60 10.30 1.41 7.33
N LEU A 61 9.29 2.20 6.97
CA LEU A 61 8.37 1.89 5.88
C LEU A 61 9.08 1.89 4.51
N ASP A 62 10.00 2.83 4.27
CA ASP A 62 10.79 2.85 3.03
C ASP A 62 11.68 1.61 2.91
N LYS A 63 12.37 1.24 3.99
CA LYS A 63 13.17 0.01 4.01
C LYS A 63 12.32 -1.24 3.80
N TYR A 64 11.19 -1.34 4.50
CA TYR A 64 10.27 -2.46 4.36
C TYR A 64 9.74 -2.59 2.93
N SER A 65 9.39 -1.48 2.29
CA SER A 65 8.92 -1.42 0.90
C SER A 65 9.94 -2.03 -0.09
N THR A 66 11.22 -1.65 0.03
CA THR A 66 12.31 -2.20 -0.80
C THR A 66 12.50 -3.70 -0.56
N GLU A 67 12.62 -4.14 0.69
CA GLU A 67 12.80 -5.57 1.01
C GLU A 67 11.60 -6.42 0.53
N LEU A 68 10.38 -5.86 0.60
CA LEU A 68 9.17 -6.51 0.11
C LEU A 68 9.14 -6.61 -1.42
N GLN A 69 9.63 -5.61 -2.14
CA GLN A 69 9.75 -5.65 -3.61
C GLN A 69 10.70 -6.79 -4.02
N ASP A 70 11.87 -6.87 -3.40
CA ASP A 70 12.86 -7.92 -3.68
C ASP A 70 12.29 -9.32 -3.41
N LEU A 71 11.55 -9.48 -2.31
CA LEU A 71 10.89 -10.75 -1.97
C LEU A 71 9.79 -11.09 -3.00
N ALA A 72 8.93 -10.13 -3.34
CA ALA A 72 7.87 -10.33 -4.31
C ALA A 72 8.41 -10.74 -5.69
N MET A 73 9.48 -10.09 -6.16
CA MET A 73 10.13 -10.46 -7.43
C MET A 73 10.71 -11.88 -7.39
N LYS A 74 11.35 -12.29 -6.28
CA LYS A 74 11.83 -13.68 -6.13
C LYS A 74 10.68 -14.69 -6.22
N ILE A 75 9.54 -14.41 -5.58
CA ILE A 75 8.36 -15.27 -5.64
C ILE A 75 7.80 -15.34 -7.07
N LEU A 76 7.64 -14.20 -7.75
CA LEU A 76 7.14 -14.14 -9.13
C LEU A 76 8.03 -14.92 -10.10
N LEU A 77 9.36 -14.81 -9.96
CA LEU A 77 10.32 -15.57 -10.76
C LEU A 77 10.23 -17.08 -10.51
N LEU A 78 9.99 -17.50 -9.26
CA LEU A 78 9.74 -18.92 -8.95
C LEU A 78 8.41 -19.40 -9.55
N MET A 79 7.37 -18.58 -9.52
CA MET A 79 6.08 -18.88 -10.15
C MET A 79 6.22 -19.04 -11.67
N ALA A 80 6.94 -18.13 -12.35
CA ALA A 80 7.24 -18.27 -13.78
C ALA A 80 7.93 -19.59 -14.10
N LYS A 81 8.96 -19.96 -13.33
CA LYS A 81 9.65 -21.24 -13.50
C LYS A 81 8.71 -22.44 -13.34
N ALA A 82 7.86 -22.42 -12.31
CA ALA A 82 6.90 -23.49 -12.06
C ALA A 82 5.86 -23.63 -13.19
N LEU A 83 5.45 -22.50 -13.75
CA LEU A 83 4.51 -22.41 -14.88
C LEU A 83 5.18 -22.58 -16.25
N LYS A 84 6.50 -22.77 -16.30
CA LYS A 84 7.31 -22.85 -17.53
C LYS A 84 7.18 -21.61 -18.42
N MET A 85 7.02 -20.44 -17.80
CA MET A 85 7.01 -19.14 -18.47
C MET A 85 8.43 -18.55 -18.55
N ASP A 86 8.65 -17.62 -19.48
CA ASP A 86 9.89 -16.85 -19.49
C ASP A 86 9.93 -15.92 -18.28
N THR A 87 11.00 -16.03 -17.50
CA THR A 87 11.25 -15.13 -16.36
C THR A 87 11.45 -13.67 -16.77
N LYS A 88 11.90 -13.41 -18.01
CA LYS A 88 12.08 -12.03 -18.50
C LYS A 88 10.74 -11.31 -18.62
N GLU A 89 9.70 -11.99 -19.10
CA GLU A 89 8.35 -11.41 -19.18
C GLU A 89 7.84 -11.00 -17.80
N MET A 90 8.08 -11.80 -16.75
CA MET A 90 7.74 -11.42 -15.38
C MET A 90 8.53 -10.21 -14.88
N ILE A 91 9.81 -10.09 -15.22
CA ILE A 91 10.60 -8.92 -14.83
C ILE A 91 10.03 -7.67 -15.51
N GLU A 92 9.86 -7.71 -16.83
CA GLU A 92 9.34 -6.58 -17.60
C GLU A 92 7.96 -6.11 -17.12
N LEU A 93 7.10 -7.03 -16.68
CA LEU A 93 5.77 -6.70 -16.14
C LEU A 93 5.79 -6.07 -14.74
N PHE A 94 6.75 -6.43 -13.88
CA PHE A 94 6.69 -6.12 -12.45
C PHE A 94 7.85 -5.28 -11.90
N ASP A 95 8.95 -5.09 -12.64
CA ASP A 95 10.13 -4.34 -12.17
C ASP A 95 9.80 -2.87 -11.84
N GLU A 96 8.95 -2.22 -12.65
CA GLU A 96 8.40 -0.88 -12.40
C GLU A 96 6.93 -0.92 -11.90
N GLY A 97 6.50 -2.06 -11.37
CA GLY A 97 5.15 -2.27 -10.89
C GLY A 97 4.77 -1.34 -9.71
N LEU A 98 3.46 -1.08 -9.59
CA LEU A 98 2.91 -0.32 -8.47
C LEU A 98 2.94 -1.16 -7.18
N GLN A 99 3.58 -0.66 -6.13
CA GLN A 99 3.49 -1.24 -4.79
C GLN A 99 2.68 -0.32 -3.87
N GLY A 100 1.52 -0.79 -3.44
CA GLY A 100 0.71 -0.16 -2.41
C GLY A 100 0.83 -0.88 -1.07
N ILE A 101 0.92 -0.14 0.04
CA ILE A 101 0.92 -0.69 1.40
C ILE A 101 -0.39 -0.26 2.08
N ARG A 102 -1.13 -1.25 2.58
CA ARG A 102 -2.36 -1.08 3.34
C ARG A 102 -2.14 -1.53 4.78
N MET A 103 -2.25 -0.61 5.73
CA MET A 103 -2.20 -0.90 7.15
C MET A 103 -3.63 -0.90 7.69
N ASN A 104 -4.01 -1.97 8.36
CA ASN A 104 -5.34 -2.15 8.91
C ASN A 104 -5.27 -2.14 10.44
N TYR A 105 -6.21 -1.47 11.07
CA TYR A 105 -6.39 -1.50 12.51
C TYR A 105 -7.81 -1.94 12.84
N TYR A 106 -7.93 -3.09 13.52
CA TYR A 106 -9.21 -3.70 13.88
C TYR A 106 -9.43 -3.53 15.38
N PRO A 107 -10.28 -2.58 15.84
CA PRO A 107 -10.62 -2.46 17.24
C PRO A 107 -11.48 -3.66 17.69
N PRO A 108 -11.58 -3.95 19.00
CA PRO A 108 -12.52 -4.93 19.51
C PRO A 108 -13.96 -4.66 19.03
N CYS A 109 -14.72 -5.72 18.74
CA CYS A 109 -16.15 -5.65 18.44
C CYS A 109 -16.94 -6.09 19.68
N PRO A 110 -17.93 -5.31 20.15
CA PRO A 110 -18.78 -5.66 21.30
C PRO A 110 -19.69 -6.85 21.02
#